data_AF-A0AA38IGK3-F1
#
_entry.id   AF-A0AA38IGK3-F1
#
_cell.length_a   1.000
_cell.length_b   1.000
_cell.length_c   1.000
_cell.angle_alpha   90.00
_cell.angle_beta   90.00
_cell.angle_gamma   90.00
#
_symmetry.space_group_name_H-M   'P 1'
#
loop_
_entity.id
_entity.type
_entity.pdbx_description
1 polymer ?
#
loop_
_entity_poly.entity_id
_entity_poly.type
_entity_poly.pdbx_seq_one_letter_code
_entity_poly.pdbx_strand_id
1 'polypeptide(L)'
;MSDLRQFVDLQAFCASESVYKTYLKAAASDRTKLNLFLHLIDKKDFIVPDEVFKWIAESESDFYTLDICILLQRKQCVDGYIDAFLHVCERDQIENLNYAALEFLMTTNYLDNTLTYKCFIYKLLSDNRWQNLGDIFYPVENIRKNYRRIDQCVDEFMCRAAYLANHKALSTFYESLEIINYDSFAFQPSQNQEHRRIFNWIKKNIVKGEANPEIPLGWTEGPDSTKWPSIKLDDYKKTLHVISGSHE
;
A
#
# COMPACT_ATOMS: atom_id res chain seq x y z
N MET A 1 -33.04 -15.51 6.62
CA MET A 1 -32.99 -14.03 6.82
C MET A 1 -31.57 -13.54 7.13
N SER A 2 -30.69 -14.36 7.73
CA SER A 2 -29.26 -14.04 7.96
C SER A 2 -28.47 -13.83 6.67
N ASP A 3 -28.61 -14.73 5.70
CA ASP A 3 -27.69 -14.83 4.57
C ASP A 3 -27.87 -13.68 3.57
N LEU A 4 -29.11 -13.21 3.39
CA LEU A 4 -29.41 -12.05 2.54
C LEU A 4 -28.83 -10.76 3.13
N ARG A 5 -28.87 -10.60 4.46
CA ARG A 5 -28.28 -9.44 5.14
C ARG A 5 -26.77 -9.45 5.00
N GLN A 6 -26.13 -10.58 5.27
CA GLN A 6 -24.68 -10.76 5.10
C GLN A 6 -24.24 -10.48 3.64
N PHE A 7 -25.07 -10.88 2.66
CA PHE A 7 -24.86 -10.58 1.25
C PHE A 7 -24.91 -9.09 0.93
N VAL A 8 -25.95 -8.41 1.37
CA VAL A 8 -26.08 -6.96 1.16
C VAL A 8 -24.95 -6.20 1.85
N ASP A 9 -24.60 -6.59 3.07
CA ASP A 9 -23.53 -5.98 3.87
C ASP A 9 -22.16 -6.11 3.16
N LEU A 10 -21.84 -7.27 2.60
CA LEU A 10 -20.60 -7.48 1.85
C LEU A 10 -20.59 -6.73 0.51
N GLN A 11 -21.71 -6.72 -0.22
CA GLN A 11 -21.85 -5.94 -1.45
C GLN A 11 -21.68 -4.45 -1.19
N ALA A 12 -22.29 -3.93 -0.12
CA ALA A 12 -22.16 -2.54 0.28
C ALA A 12 -20.70 -2.20 0.63
N PHE A 13 -20.02 -3.08 1.38
CA PHE A 13 -18.59 -2.93 1.65
C PHE A 13 -17.77 -2.86 0.36
N CYS A 14 -17.88 -3.84 -0.54
CA CYS A 14 -17.12 -3.85 -1.80
C CYS A 14 -17.42 -2.63 -2.69
N ALA A 15 -18.69 -2.22 -2.77
CA ALA A 15 -19.09 -1.02 -3.51
C ALA A 15 -18.45 0.24 -2.89
N SER A 16 -18.52 0.37 -1.56
CA SER A 16 -17.90 1.48 -0.83
C SER A 16 -16.37 1.52 -1.01
N GLU A 17 -15.72 0.36 -1.07
CA GLU A 17 -14.29 0.23 -1.35
C GLU A 17 -13.91 0.78 -2.71
N SER A 18 -14.62 0.40 -3.76
CA SER A 18 -14.38 0.94 -5.09
C SER A 18 -14.54 2.47 -5.11
N VAL A 19 -15.55 2.98 -4.40
CA VAL A 19 -15.84 4.41 -4.32
C VAL A 19 -14.72 5.14 -3.59
N TYR A 20 -14.36 4.73 -2.37
CA TYR A 20 -13.32 5.43 -1.61
C TYR A 20 -11.95 5.28 -2.24
N LYS A 21 -11.61 4.13 -2.89
CA LYS A 21 -10.37 3.99 -3.66
C LYS A 21 -10.28 5.02 -4.79
N THR A 22 -11.39 5.25 -5.50
CA THR A 22 -11.46 6.28 -6.55
C THR A 22 -11.20 7.68 -5.98
N TYR A 23 -11.81 8.00 -4.84
CA TYR A 23 -11.59 9.28 -4.17
C TYR A 23 -10.16 9.44 -3.64
N LEU A 24 -9.59 8.41 -3.01
CA LEU A 24 -8.21 8.43 -2.52
C LEU A 24 -7.21 8.59 -3.64
N LYS A 25 -7.39 7.88 -4.76
CA LYS A 25 -6.53 8.04 -5.94
C LYS A 25 -6.59 9.47 -6.48
N ALA A 26 -7.79 10.06 -6.53
CA ALA A 26 -7.96 11.45 -6.94
C ALA A 26 -7.28 12.42 -5.97
N ALA A 27 -7.40 12.19 -4.65
CA ALA A 27 -6.73 13.00 -3.64
C ALA A 27 -5.21 12.85 -3.65
N ALA A 28 -4.70 11.63 -3.89
CA ALA A 28 -3.29 11.37 -4.06
C ALA A 28 -2.69 12.04 -5.31
N SER A 29 -3.51 12.30 -6.32
CA SER A 29 -3.05 12.91 -7.57
C SER A 29 -3.17 14.44 -7.60
N ASP A 30 -3.91 15.04 -6.66
CA ASP A 30 -4.30 16.46 -6.72
C ASP A 30 -4.38 17.08 -5.31
N ARG A 31 -3.44 17.97 -5.01
CA ARG A 31 -3.31 18.67 -3.73
C ARG A 31 -4.55 19.50 -3.35
N THR A 32 -5.39 19.92 -4.29
CA THR A 32 -6.63 20.66 -3.97
C THR A 32 -7.70 19.77 -3.33
N LYS A 33 -7.57 18.44 -3.48
CA LYS A 33 -8.48 17.43 -2.94
C LYS A 33 -8.05 16.91 -1.58
N LEU A 34 -7.03 17.50 -0.96
CA LEU A 34 -6.44 17.05 0.30
C LEU A 34 -7.39 17.12 1.50
N ASN A 35 -8.34 18.06 1.52
CA ASN A 35 -9.41 18.10 2.53
C ASN A 35 -10.29 16.83 2.50
N LEU A 36 -10.42 16.17 1.35
CA LEU A 36 -11.16 14.92 1.21
C LEU A 36 -10.38 13.74 1.78
N PHE A 37 -9.04 13.81 1.76
CA PHE A 37 -8.15 12.78 2.30
C PHE A 37 -8.25 12.71 3.83
N LEU A 38 -8.21 13.85 4.50
CA LEU A 38 -8.35 13.96 5.96
C LEU A 38 -9.70 13.40 6.46
N HIS A 39 -10.81 13.72 5.77
CA HIS A 39 -12.14 13.22 6.11
C HIS A 39 -12.30 11.69 6.00
N LEU A 40 -11.54 11.03 5.13
CA LEU A 40 -11.58 9.58 4.99
C LEU A 40 -10.79 8.88 6.10
N ILE A 41 -9.69 9.48 6.53
CA ILE A 41 -8.74 8.93 7.50
C ILE A 41 -9.20 9.09 8.96
N ASP A 42 -10.04 10.10 9.23
CA ASP A 42 -10.68 10.29 10.53
C ASP A 42 -11.72 9.20 10.87
N LYS A 43 -12.12 8.37 9.90
CA LYS A 43 -13.02 7.25 10.15
C LYS A 43 -12.28 6.10 10.83
N LYS A 44 -12.74 5.70 12.02
CA LYS A 44 -12.13 4.64 12.85
C LYS A 44 -11.94 3.30 12.10
N ASP A 45 -12.84 2.98 11.18
CA ASP A 45 -12.91 1.67 10.52
C ASP A 45 -12.48 1.74 9.05
N PHE A 46 -11.46 2.53 8.75
CA PHE A 46 -10.92 2.68 7.39
C PHE A 46 -9.76 1.70 7.14
N ILE A 47 -9.91 0.83 6.13
CA ILE A 47 -8.82 -0.04 5.65
C ILE A 47 -8.06 0.67 4.54
N VAL A 48 -6.77 0.91 4.77
CA VAL A 48 -5.88 1.54 3.79
C VAL A 48 -5.67 0.59 2.60
N PRO A 49 -6.02 0.99 1.37
CA PRO A 49 -5.66 0.23 0.16
C PRO A 49 -4.16 0.19 -0.05
N ASP A 50 -3.61 -0.98 -0.37
CA ASP A 50 -2.19 -1.13 -0.68
C ASP A 50 -1.75 -0.23 -1.85
N GLU A 51 -2.64 -0.01 -2.82
CA GLU A 51 -2.35 0.79 -4.00
C GLU A 51 -2.16 2.29 -3.70
N VAL A 52 -2.54 2.77 -2.51
CA VAL A 52 -2.39 4.19 -2.14
C VAL A 52 -0.92 4.61 -2.18
N PHE A 53 -0.03 3.74 -1.70
CA PHE A 53 1.41 4.01 -1.67
C PHE A 53 1.96 4.13 -3.08
N LYS A 54 1.53 3.27 -4.00
CA LYS A 54 1.86 3.39 -5.42
C LYS A 54 1.39 4.71 -6.01
N TRP A 55 0.17 5.15 -5.72
CA TRP A 55 -0.35 6.42 -6.23
C TRP A 55 0.44 7.62 -5.71
N ILE A 56 0.84 7.59 -4.44
CA ILE A 56 1.68 8.63 -3.84
C ILE A 56 3.05 8.65 -4.52
N ALA A 57 3.70 7.49 -4.72
CA ALA A 57 4.98 7.39 -5.41
C ALA A 57 4.94 7.91 -6.87
N GLU A 58 3.80 7.76 -7.53
CA GLU A 58 3.54 8.18 -8.92
C GLU A 58 3.05 9.64 -9.05
N SER A 59 2.76 10.30 -7.94
CA SER A 59 2.19 11.64 -7.93
C SER A 59 3.23 12.70 -8.25
N GLU A 60 2.80 13.72 -8.97
CA GLU A 60 3.56 14.95 -9.20
C GLU A 60 3.24 16.02 -8.15
N SER A 61 2.19 15.81 -7.35
CA SER A 61 1.80 16.70 -6.26
C SER A 61 2.65 16.44 -5.01
N ASP A 62 2.96 17.51 -4.27
CA ASP A 62 3.56 17.36 -2.94
C ASP A 62 2.51 16.85 -1.94
N PHE A 63 2.92 15.93 -1.07
CA PHE A 63 2.13 15.43 0.06
C PHE A 63 2.62 15.99 1.37
N TYR A 64 1.73 16.08 2.35
CA TYR A 64 2.14 16.38 3.71
C TYR A 64 2.67 15.12 4.39
N THR A 65 3.78 15.26 5.09
CA THR A 65 4.39 14.18 5.86
C THR A 65 3.39 13.54 6.83
N LEU A 66 2.56 14.35 7.51
CA LEU A 66 1.53 13.88 8.44
C LEU A 66 0.48 12.97 7.76
N ASP A 67 0.08 13.29 6.53
CA ASP A 67 -0.91 12.51 5.79
C ASP A 67 -0.40 11.08 5.52
N ILE A 68 0.86 10.98 5.12
CA ILE A 68 1.54 9.70 4.89
C ILE A 68 1.74 8.96 6.23
N CYS A 69 2.11 9.65 7.31
CA CYS A 69 2.22 9.06 8.64
C CYS A 69 0.94 8.35 9.05
N ILE A 70 -0.22 8.99 8.84
CA ILE A 70 -1.48 8.38 9.25
C ILE A 70 -1.78 7.13 8.39
N LEU A 71 -1.53 7.15 7.08
CA LEU A 71 -1.70 5.96 6.24
C LEU A 71 -0.82 4.80 6.71
N LEU A 72 0.45 5.08 7.02
CA LEU A 72 1.40 4.08 7.52
C LEU A 72 0.95 3.50 8.86
N GLN A 73 0.60 4.36 9.83
CA GLN A 73 0.10 3.92 11.14
C GLN A 73 -1.17 3.08 11.01
N ARG A 74 -2.11 3.49 10.15
CA ARG A 74 -3.32 2.70 9.89
C ARG A 74 -2.99 1.36 9.26
N LYS A 75 -2.04 1.30 8.33
CA LYS A 75 -1.59 0.03 7.76
C LYS A 75 -0.94 -0.87 8.83
N GLN A 76 -0.13 -0.33 9.74
CA GLN A 76 0.43 -1.07 10.89
C GLN A 76 -0.66 -1.62 11.82
N CYS A 77 -1.72 -0.84 12.08
CA CYS A 77 -2.86 -1.32 12.86
C CYS A 77 -3.55 -2.52 12.18
N VAL A 78 -3.72 -2.47 10.86
CA VAL A 78 -4.31 -3.59 10.10
C VAL A 78 -3.36 -4.80 10.11
N ASP A 79 -2.05 -4.61 9.97
CA ASP A 79 -1.06 -5.68 10.11
C ASP A 79 -1.20 -6.39 11.48
N GLY A 80 -1.25 -5.63 12.57
CA GLY A 80 -1.44 -6.19 13.91
C GLY A 80 -2.78 -6.91 14.09
N TYR A 81 -3.84 -6.40 13.46
CA TYR A 81 -5.15 -7.07 13.45
C TYR A 81 -5.10 -8.41 12.70
N ILE A 82 -4.46 -8.46 11.53
CA ILE A 82 -4.27 -9.70 10.76
C ILE A 82 -3.47 -10.72 11.57
N ASP A 83 -2.39 -10.31 12.23
CA ASP A 83 -1.61 -11.18 13.09
C ASP A 83 -2.44 -11.74 14.25
N ALA A 84 -3.23 -10.91 14.92
CA ALA A 84 -4.11 -11.34 16.00
C ALA A 84 -5.17 -12.34 15.50
N PHE A 85 -5.78 -12.09 14.34
CA PHE A 85 -6.75 -13.00 13.73
C PHE A 85 -6.12 -14.36 13.39
N LEU A 86 -4.96 -14.35 12.74
CA LEU A 86 -4.26 -15.58 12.35
C LEU A 86 -3.78 -16.37 13.58
N HIS A 87 -3.31 -15.68 14.62
CA HIS A 87 -2.96 -16.31 15.89
C HIS A 87 -4.15 -17.03 16.54
N VAL A 88 -5.34 -16.41 16.53
CA VAL A 88 -6.57 -17.06 17.00
C VAL A 88 -6.88 -18.32 16.18
N CYS A 89 -6.78 -18.24 14.84
CA CYS A 89 -7.02 -19.39 13.97
C CYS A 89 -6.03 -20.53 14.26
N GLU A 90 -4.75 -20.22 14.45
CA GLU A 90 -3.71 -21.21 14.77
C GLU A 90 -3.95 -21.87 16.14
N ARG A 91 -4.23 -21.05 17.16
CA ARG A 91 -4.49 -21.52 18.53
C ARG A 91 -5.69 -22.46 18.58
N ASP A 92 -6.75 -22.12 17.85
CA ASP A 92 -8.00 -22.87 17.81
C ASP A 92 -8.02 -23.95 16.70
N GLN A 93 -6.90 -24.15 16.00
CA GLN A 93 -6.73 -25.12 14.91
C GLN A 93 -7.78 -24.98 13.79
N ILE A 94 -8.13 -23.74 13.46
CA ILE A 94 -9.08 -23.40 12.42
C ILE A 94 -8.36 -23.32 11.08
N GLU A 95 -8.58 -24.31 10.23
CA GLU A 95 -7.99 -24.35 8.89
C GLU A 95 -8.87 -23.68 7.82
N ASN A 96 -10.19 -23.71 7.99
CA ASN A 96 -11.14 -23.22 7.00
C ASN A 96 -12.31 -22.48 7.66
N LEU A 97 -12.76 -21.41 7.01
CA LEU A 97 -13.85 -20.56 7.49
C LEU A 97 -14.82 -20.19 6.36
N ASN A 98 -16.11 -20.18 6.69
CA ASN A 98 -17.14 -19.48 5.93
C ASN A 98 -17.51 -18.16 6.64
N TYR A 99 -18.42 -17.37 6.07
CA TYR A 99 -18.77 -16.06 6.63
C TYR A 99 -19.37 -16.14 8.05
N ALA A 100 -20.26 -17.11 8.30
CA ALA A 100 -20.91 -17.28 9.60
C ALA A 100 -19.90 -17.75 10.68
N ALA A 101 -19.02 -18.69 10.35
CA ALA A 101 -17.97 -19.16 11.23
C ALA A 101 -16.96 -18.06 11.55
N LEU A 102 -16.63 -17.20 10.58
CA LEU A 102 -15.80 -16.01 10.77
C LEU A 102 -16.41 -15.07 11.81
N GLU A 103 -17.67 -14.70 11.65
CA GLU A 103 -18.38 -13.80 12.58
C GLU A 103 -18.42 -14.36 14.01
N PHE A 104 -18.67 -15.67 14.14
CA PHE A 104 -18.64 -16.34 15.43
C PHE A 104 -17.23 -16.35 16.06
N LEU A 105 -16.20 -16.71 15.29
CA LEU A 105 -14.81 -16.75 15.75
C LEU A 105 -14.35 -15.38 16.24
N MET A 106 -14.64 -14.33 15.47
CA MET A 106 -14.25 -12.95 15.82
C MET A 106 -14.94 -12.48 17.10
N THR A 107 -16.25 -12.75 17.24
CA THR A 107 -17.02 -12.37 18.43
C THR A 107 -16.55 -13.09 19.69
N THR A 108 -16.34 -14.40 19.59
CA THR A 108 -15.92 -15.24 20.74
C THR A 108 -14.51 -14.93 21.22
N ASN A 109 -13.66 -14.40 20.34
CA ASN A 109 -12.28 -14.03 20.63
C ASN A 109 -12.08 -12.54 20.91
N TYR A 110 -13.15 -11.76 21.04
CA TYR A 110 -13.09 -10.32 21.28
C TYR A 110 -12.24 -9.56 20.24
N LEU A 111 -12.17 -10.07 19.01
CA LEU A 111 -11.59 -9.34 17.88
C LEU A 111 -12.57 -8.26 17.42
N ASP A 112 -12.04 -7.17 16.87
CA ASP A 112 -12.89 -6.14 16.24
C ASP A 112 -13.73 -6.79 15.14
N ASN A 113 -15.04 -6.84 15.38
CA ASN A 113 -16.05 -7.42 14.50
C ASN A 113 -16.99 -6.35 13.92
N THR A 114 -16.47 -5.15 13.68
CA THR A 114 -17.15 -4.19 12.83
C THR A 114 -17.36 -4.76 11.43
N LEU A 115 -18.36 -4.23 10.72
CA LEU A 115 -18.69 -4.65 9.36
C LEU A 115 -17.47 -4.57 8.43
N THR A 116 -16.67 -3.52 8.57
CA THR A 116 -15.45 -3.30 7.78
C THR A 116 -14.45 -4.45 7.94
N TYR A 117 -14.01 -4.74 9.17
CA TYR A 117 -13.00 -5.77 9.40
C TYR A 117 -13.51 -7.17 9.03
N LYS A 118 -14.76 -7.48 9.38
CA LYS A 118 -15.39 -8.75 8.99
C LYS A 118 -15.39 -8.95 7.48
N CYS A 119 -15.86 -7.95 6.72
CA CYS A 119 -15.87 -8.02 5.26
C CYS A 119 -14.45 -8.04 4.67
N PHE A 120 -13.51 -7.32 5.26
CA PHE A 120 -12.10 -7.33 4.85
C PHE A 120 -11.45 -8.71 5.00
N ILE A 121 -11.61 -9.37 6.16
CA ILE A 121 -11.10 -10.74 6.35
C ILE A 121 -11.76 -11.71 5.38
N TYR A 122 -13.08 -11.63 5.23
CA TYR A 122 -13.78 -12.52 4.29
C TYR A 122 -13.33 -12.32 2.83
N LYS A 123 -13.03 -11.07 2.45
CA LYS A 123 -12.46 -10.75 1.14
C LYS A 123 -11.11 -11.45 0.92
N LEU A 124 -10.24 -11.42 1.93
CA LEU A 124 -8.92 -12.08 1.90
C LEU A 124 -9.06 -13.61 1.84
N LEU A 125 -9.97 -14.18 2.65
CA LEU A 125 -10.28 -15.62 2.65
C LEU A 125 -10.79 -16.11 1.29
N SER A 126 -11.74 -15.38 0.70
CA SER A 126 -12.40 -15.80 -0.56
C SER A 126 -11.54 -15.61 -1.80
N ASP A 127 -10.34 -15.03 -1.69
CA ASP A 127 -9.49 -14.66 -2.83
C ASP A 127 -10.27 -13.84 -3.86
N ASN A 128 -11.00 -12.85 -3.35
CA ASN A 128 -11.92 -12.00 -4.09
C ASN A 128 -13.13 -12.70 -4.76
N ARG A 129 -13.42 -13.97 -4.43
CA ARG A 129 -14.56 -14.74 -4.96
C ARG A 129 -15.76 -14.71 -4.01
N TRP A 130 -16.24 -13.53 -3.68
CA TRP A 130 -17.32 -13.31 -2.71
C TRP A 130 -18.75 -13.46 -3.26
N GLN A 131 -18.92 -14.03 -4.45
CA GLN A 131 -20.24 -14.15 -5.09
C GLN A 131 -21.15 -15.19 -4.40
N ASN A 132 -20.58 -16.09 -3.60
CA ASN A 132 -21.30 -17.12 -2.84
C ASN A 132 -20.94 -17.03 -1.35
N LEU A 133 -21.91 -16.65 -0.51
CA LEU A 133 -21.75 -16.54 0.95
C LEU A 133 -22.21 -17.76 1.74
N GLY A 134 -22.97 -18.65 1.11
CA GLY A 134 -23.41 -19.91 1.72
C GLY A 134 -22.40 -21.04 1.51
N ASP A 135 -22.29 -21.92 2.52
CA ASP A 135 -21.65 -23.26 2.59
C ASP A 135 -20.20 -23.43 2.10
N ILE A 136 -19.60 -22.44 1.46
CA ILE A 136 -18.22 -22.51 0.98
C ILE A 136 -17.28 -22.12 2.11
N PHE A 137 -16.47 -23.08 2.51
CA PHE A 137 -15.37 -22.88 3.44
C PHE A 137 -14.11 -22.54 2.65
N TYR A 138 -13.46 -21.44 3.02
CA TYR A 138 -12.20 -21.00 2.43
C TYR A 138 -11.04 -21.25 3.40
N PRO A 139 -9.87 -21.63 2.89
CA PRO A 139 -8.71 -21.87 3.73
C PRO A 139 -8.19 -20.56 4.33
N VAL A 140 -7.84 -20.59 5.62
CA VAL A 140 -7.24 -19.45 6.34
C VAL A 140 -5.92 -19.02 5.71
N GLU A 141 -5.18 -19.96 5.12
CA GLU A 141 -3.93 -19.70 4.38
C GLU A 141 -4.10 -18.66 3.25
N ASN A 142 -5.30 -18.51 2.69
CA ASN A 142 -5.55 -17.47 1.69
C ASN A 142 -5.29 -16.06 2.23
N ILE A 143 -5.50 -15.82 3.52
CA ILE A 143 -5.20 -14.52 4.14
C ILE A 143 -3.71 -14.24 4.04
N ARG A 144 -2.85 -15.22 4.35
CA ARG A 144 -1.38 -15.05 4.30
C ARG A 144 -0.90 -14.76 2.88
N LYS A 145 -1.52 -15.41 1.90
CA LYS A 145 -1.21 -15.22 0.48
C LYS A 145 -1.68 -13.86 -0.06
N ASN A 146 -2.87 -13.43 0.36
CA ASN A 146 -3.57 -12.30 -0.26
C ASN A 146 -3.35 -10.98 0.49
N TYR A 147 -2.99 -11.03 1.77
CA TYR A 147 -2.69 -9.84 2.56
C TYR A 147 -1.25 -9.38 2.33
N ARG A 148 -1.10 -8.11 1.98
CA ARG A 148 0.22 -7.48 1.84
C ARG A 148 0.55 -6.70 3.10
N ARG A 149 1.70 -6.99 3.70
CA ARG A 149 2.16 -6.30 4.92
C ARG A 149 2.69 -4.91 4.63
N ILE A 150 2.77 -4.05 5.65
CA ILE A 150 3.33 -2.71 5.51
C ILE A 150 4.74 -2.71 4.90
N ASP A 151 5.60 -3.65 5.30
CA ASP A 151 6.98 -3.76 4.82
C ASP A 151 7.04 -3.91 3.29
N GLN A 152 6.11 -4.70 2.74
CA GLN A 152 6.00 -4.89 1.29
C GLN A 152 5.49 -3.61 0.59
N CYS A 153 4.55 -2.89 1.22
CA CYS A 153 4.05 -1.62 0.70
C CYS A 153 5.12 -0.53 0.71
N VAL A 154 5.93 -0.47 1.77
CA VAL A 154 7.07 0.44 1.92
C VAL A 154 8.13 0.13 0.86
N ASP A 155 8.58 -1.13 0.74
CA ASP A 155 9.59 -1.53 -0.25
C ASP A 155 9.15 -1.19 -1.68
N GLU A 156 7.89 -1.50 -2.03
CA GLU A 156 7.34 -1.16 -3.34
C GLU A 156 7.22 0.34 -3.59
N PHE A 157 6.80 1.12 -2.57
CA PHE A 157 6.79 2.58 -2.66
C PHE A 157 8.18 3.09 -3.01
N MET A 158 9.19 2.65 -2.25
CA MET A 158 10.57 3.12 -2.36
C MET A 158 11.17 2.76 -3.71
N CYS A 159 10.96 1.51 -4.15
CA CYS A 159 11.34 1.06 -5.48
C CYS A 159 10.67 1.91 -6.58
N ARG A 160 9.35 2.11 -6.48
CA ARG A 160 8.59 2.83 -7.51
C ARG A 160 8.99 4.29 -7.60
N ALA A 161 9.07 4.99 -6.48
CA ALA A 161 9.45 6.40 -6.43
C ALA A 161 10.90 6.61 -6.91
N ALA A 162 11.83 5.71 -6.51
CA ALA A 162 13.22 5.75 -7.00
C ALA A 162 13.33 5.50 -8.50
N TYR A 163 12.60 4.51 -9.03
CA TYR A 163 12.57 4.22 -10.47
C TYR A 163 12.08 5.42 -11.29
N LEU A 164 11.08 6.15 -10.77
CA LEU A 164 10.52 7.35 -11.40
C LEU A 164 11.38 8.61 -11.21
N ALA A 165 12.47 8.52 -10.42
CA ALA A 165 13.27 9.65 -9.97
C ALA A 165 12.44 10.71 -9.20
N ASN A 166 11.42 10.27 -8.46
CA ASN A 166 10.56 11.13 -7.66
C ASN A 166 11.17 11.40 -6.27
N HIS A 167 12.25 12.18 -6.25
CA HIS A 167 12.99 12.50 -5.02
C HIS A 167 12.11 13.17 -3.95
N LYS A 168 11.12 13.98 -4.35
CA LYS A 168 10.19 14.63 -3.41
C LYS A 168 9.36 13.61 -2.64
N ALA A 169 8.72 12.69 -3.37
CA ALA A 169 7.93 11.63 -2.74
C ALA A 169 8.80 10.76 -1.82
N LEU A 170 10.02 10.40 -2.25
CA LEU A 170 10.96 9.67 -1.41
C LEU A 170 11.33 10.42 -0.14
N SER A 171 11.70 11.70 -0.23
CA SER A 171 12.09 12.50 0.94
C SER A 171 10.95 12.63 1.94
N THR A 172 9.74 12.96 1.49
CA THR A 172 8.56 13.04 2.37
C THR A 172 8.26 11.69 3.01
N PHE A 173 8.38 10.59 2.26
CA PHE A 173 8.09 9.26 2.79
C PHE A 173 9.13 8.81 3.83
N TYR A 174 10.42 9.09 3.60
CA TYR A 174 11.47 8.84 4.60
C TYR A 174 11.20 9.61 5.90
N GLU A 175 10.87 10.90 5.79
CA GLU A 175 10.50 11.73 6.96
C GLU A 175 9.29 11.13 7.70
N SER A 176 8.28 10.65 6.96
CA SER A 176 7.13 9.98 7.57
C SER A 176 7.48 8.69 8.31
N LEU A 177 8.36 7.86 7.74
CA LEU A 177 8.83 6.62 8.38
C LEU A 177 9.59 6.91 9.68
N GLU A 178 10.42 7.97 9.67
CA GLU A 178 11.13 8.43 10.87
C GLU A 178 10.16 8.90 11.96
N ILE A 179 9.17 9.73 11.61
CA ILE A 179 8.18 10.26 12.57
C ILE A 179 7.41 9.14 13.29
N ILE A 180 7.03 8.09 12.56
CA ILE A 180 6.27 6.98 13.15
C ILE A 180 7.17 5.93 13.83
N ASN A 181 8.48 6.16 13.91
CA ASN A 181 9.49 5.22 14.39
C ASN A 181 9.36 3.83 13.75
N TYR A 182 9.06 3.80 12.45
CA TYR A 182 9.10 2.55 11.70
C TYR A 182 10.57 2.17 11.52
N ASP A 183 10.93 0.93 11.88
CA ASP A 183 12.30 0.41 11.75
C ASP A 183 12.88 0.87 10.41
N SER A 184 13.90 1.74 10.49
CA SER A 184 14.30 2.59 9.38
C SER A 184 14.52 1.73 8.13
N PHE A 185 13.57 1.79 7.19
CA PHE A 185 13.71 1.13 5.92
C PHE A 185 14.95 1.71 5.25
N ALA A 186 15.82 0.85 4.74
CA ALA A 186 16.98 1.26 3.98
C ALA A 186 16.91 0.72 2.57
N PHE A 187 17.10 1.60 1.58
CA PHE A 187 17.31 1.16 0.21
C PHE A 187 18.66 0.45 0.11
N GLN A 188 18.65 -0.87 -0.10
CA GLN A 188 19.83 -1.74 0.00
C GLN A 188 20.23 -2.41 -1.33
N PRO A 189 20.89 -1.69 -2.27
CA PRO A 189 21.37 -2.26 -3.54
C PRO A 189 22.34 -3.43 -3.42
N SER A 190 23.05 -3.55 -2.29
CA SER A 190 23.99 -4.64 -2.04
C SER A 190 23.27 -5.97 -1.76
N GLN A 191 22.12 -5.91 -1.09
CA GLN A 191 21.40 -7.07 -0.56
C GLN A 191 20.15 -7.43 -1.37
N ASN A 192 19.51 -6.46 -2.03
CA ASN A 192 18.28 -6.66 -2.80
C ASN A 192 18.54 -6.45 -4.30
N GLN A 193 18.15 -7.44 -5.12
CA GLN A 193 18.35 -7.43 -6.58
C GLN A 193 17.58 -6.30 -7.27
N GLU A 194 16.35 -6.02 -6.84
CA GLU A 194 15.52 -4.97 -7.41
C GLU A 194 16.07 -3.59 -7.06
N HIS A 195 16.49 -3.39 -5.80
CA HIS A 195 17.20 -2.19 -5.38
C HIS A 195 18.46 -1.94 -6.22
N ARG A 196 19.23 -3.00 -6.48
CA ARG A 196 20.43 -2.93 -7.33
C ARG A 196 20.09 -2.51 -8.76
N ARG A 197 19.03 -3.09 -9.32
CA ARG A 197 18.55 -2.78 -10.67
C ARG A 197 18.19 -1.30 -10.79
N ILE A 198 17.37 -0.80 -9.87
CA ILE A 198 16.91 0.60 -9.83
C ILE A 198 18.08 1.55 -9.57
N PHE A 199 18.98 1.22 -8.64
CA PHE A 199 20.16 2.03 -8.35
C PHE A 199 21.08 2.19 -9.57
N ASN A 200 21.35 1.10 -10.28
CA ASN A 200 22.14 1.12 -11.51
C ASN A 200 21.42 1.88 -12.64
N TRP A 201 20.09 1.76 -12.71
CA TRP A 201 19.25 2.53 -13.62
C TRP A 201 19.38 4.04 -13.40
N ILE A 202 19.33 4.50 -12.15
CA ILE A 202 19.53 5.91 -11.78
C ILE A 202 20.94 6.37 -12.18
N LYS A 203 21.98 5.63 -11.81
CA LYS A 203 23.37 5.95 -12.16
C LYS A 203 23.57 6.07 -13.68
N LYS A 204 22.97 5.17 -14.46
CA LYS A 204 23.05 5.19 -15.93
C LYS A 204 22.40 6.45 -16.51
N ASN A 205 21.26 6.89 -15.98
CA ASN A 205 20.62 8.13 -16.43
C ASN A 205 21.45 9.37 -16.06
N ILE A 206 22.11 9.37 -14.89
CA ILE A 206 23.01 10.45 -14.51
C ILE A 206 24.18 10.56 -15.50
N VAL A 207 24.89 9.46 -15.75
CA VAL A 207 26.02 9.44 -16.70
C VAL A 207 25.59 9.88 -18.10
N LYS A 208 24.42 9.44 -18.57
CA LYS A 208 23.87 9.86 -19.86
C LYS A 208 23.62 11.37 -19.92
N GLY A 209 22.93 11.93 -18.92
CA GLY A 209 22.58 13.35 -18.91
C GLY A 209 23.78 14.26 -18.69
N GLU A 210 24.82 13.80 -17.98
CA GLU A 210 26.09 14.53 -17.85
C GLU A 210 26.91 14.51 -19.14
N ALA A 211 26.88 13.41 -19.89
CA ALA A 211 27.57 13.30 -21.17
C ALA A 211 26.89 14.13 -22.28
N ASN A 212 25.56 14.23 -22.25
CA ASN A 212 24.79 15.03 -23.20
C ASN A 212 23.52 15.60 -22.54
N PRO A 213 23.46 16.92 -22.26
CA PRO A 213 22.29 17.57 -21.66
C PRO A 213 21.00 17.49 -22.48
N GLU A 214 21.09 17.29 -23.81
CA GLU A 214 19.93 17.21 -24.70
C GLU A 214 19.37 15.78 -24.84
N ILE A 215 20.00 14.78 -24.22
CA ILE A 215 19.56 13.39 -24.34
C ILE A 215 18.26 13.17 -23.55
N PRO A 216 17.26 12.48 -24.11
CA PRO A 216 16.07 12.10 -23.34
C PRO A 216 16.44 11.09 -22.25
N LEU A 217 16.19 11.46 -20.99
CA LEU A 217 16.35 10.61 -19.81
C LEU A 217 15.04 9.88 -19.48
N GLY A 218 15.12 8.74 -18.80
CA GLY A 218 13.94 8.00 -18.33
C GLY A 218 13.25 7.10 -19.36
N TRP A 219 13.58 7.23 -20.64
CA TRP A 219 12.99 6.41 -21.70
C TRP A 219 13.63 5.01 -21.74
N THR A 220 12.85 4.00 -21.34
CA THR A 220 13.22 2.57 -21.48
C THR A 220 12.17 1.72 -22.17
N GLU A 221 10.91 2.11 -22.14
CA GLU A 221 9.80 1.35 -22.71
C GLU A 221 8.94 2.25 -23.61
N GLY A 222 8.18 1.63 -24.51
CA GLY A 222 7.40 2.31 -25.55
C GLY A 222 6.29 3.24 -25.00
N PRO A 223 5.58 3.95 -25.89
CA PRO A 223 4.58 4.98 -25.56
C PRO A 223 3.44 4.54 -24.61
N ASP A 224 3.28 3.23 -24.35
CA ASP A 224 2.17 2.64 -23.60
C ASP A 224 2.36 2.64 -22.06
N SER A 225 3.48 3.16 -21.54
CA SER A 225 3.65 3.32 -20.09
C SER A 225 2.69 4.38 -19.55
N THR A 226 1.92 4.03 -18.52
CA THR A 226 0.97 4.94 -17.87
C THR A 226 1.63 6.06 -17.04
N LYS A 227 2.90 5.88 -16.65
CA LYS A 227 3.70 6.88 -15.92
C LYS A 227 5.19 6.75 -16.29
N TRP A 228 5.77 7.88 -16.67
CA TRP A 228 7.14 7.99 -17.15
C TRP A 228 8.08 8.43 -16.03
N PRO A 229 9.32 7.90 -15.96
CA PRO A 229 10.36 8.45 -15.11
C PRO A 229 10.66 9.91 -15.48
N SER A 230 11.23 10.67 -14.53
CA SER A 230 11.64 12.05 -14.82
C SER A 230 12.57 12.12 -16.03
N ILE A 231 12.41 13.19 -16.80
CA ILE A 231 13.32 13.56 -17.90
C ILE A 231 14.45 14.48 -17.43
N LYS A 232 14.42 14.96 -16.18
CA LYS A 232 15.37 15.96 -15.66
C LYS A 232 16.54 15.28 -14.97
N LEU A 233 17.77 15.63 -15.36
CA LEU A 233 18.99 15.11 -14.73
C LEU A 233 19.04 15.37 -13.22
N ASP A 234 18.62 16.57 -12.80
CA ASP A 234 18.63 16.97 -11.40
C ASP A 234 17.78 16.06 -10.51
N ASP A 235 16.64 15.58 -11.02
CA ASP A 235 15.76 14.66 -10.28
C ASP A 235 16.45 13.32 -10.00
N TYR A 236 17.24 12.80 -10.95
CA TYR A 236 18.03 11.58 -10.74
C TYR A 236 19.14 11.79 -9.71
N LYS A 237 19.84 12.93 -9.75
CA LYS A 237 20.91 13.25 -8.79
C LYS A 237 20.36 13.34 -7.37
N LYS A 238 19.25 14.07 -7.19
CA LYS A 238 18.54 14.17 -5.90
C LYS A 238 18.00 12.83 -5.43
N THR A 239 17.40 12.05 -6.33
CA THR A 239 16.93 10.69 -6.01
C THR A 239 18.08 9.82 -5.53
N LEU A 240 19.22 9.83 -6.23
CA LEU A 240 20.41 9.08 -5.83
C LEU A 240 20.90 9.49 -4.44
N HIS A 241 20.96 10.80 -4.15
CA HIS A 241 21.35 11.32 -2.85
C HIS A 241 20.44 10.81 -1.73
N VAL A 242 19.11 10.88 -1.94
CA VAL A 242 18.10 10.42 -0.98
C VAL A 242 18.22 8.90 -0.71
N ILE A 243 18.35 8.07 -1.74
CA ILE A 243 18.41 6.60 -1.55
C ILE A 243 19.79 6.08 -1.14
N SER A 244 20.86 6.87 -1.28
CA SER A 244 22.23 6.44 -0.90
C SER A 244 22.52 6.68 0.58
N GLY A 245 21.59 7.25 1.34
CA GLY A 245 21.75 7.46 2.79
C GLY A 245 22.84 8.45 3.15
N SER A 246 23.26 9.33 2.23
CA SER A 246 24.12 10.47 2.54
C SER A 246 23.30 11.55 3.26
N HIS A 247 22.80 11.21 4.44
CA HIS A 247 22.52 12.18 5.50
C HIS A 247 23.86 12.45 6.18
N GLU A 248 24.70 13.26 5.52
CA GLU A 248 25.78 13.98 6.21
C GLU A 248 25.19 15.17 6.97
#